data_AF-A0ABD4ZGT4-F1
#
_entry.id   AF-A0ABD4ZGT4-F1
#
_cell.length_a   1.000
_cell.length_b   1.000
_cell.length_c   1.000
_cell.angle_alpha   90.00
_cell.angle_beta   90.00
_cell.angle_gamma   90.00
#
_symmetry.space_group_name_H-M   'P 1'
#
loop_
_entity.id
_entity.type
_entity.pdbx_description
1 polymer ?
#
loop_
_entity_poly.entity_id
_entity_poly.type
_entity_poly.pdbx_seq_one_letter_code
_entity_poly.pdbx_strand_id
1 'polypeptide(L)' 'DAASGKEKWHYDPELKTNESFQHVTCRGVSYHEAKAETASPEVMADCPRRIILPVNDGRLIAINAENGKLCETFANK' A
#
# COMPACT_ATOMS: atom_id res chain seq x y z
N ASP A 1 -9.57 -12.59 5.01
CA ASP A 1 -11.01 -12.53 5.34
C ASP A 1 -11.13 -12.72 6.84
N ALA A 2 -11.80 -11.79 7.52
CA ALA A 2 -11.78 -11.76 8.98
C ALA A 2 -12.53 -12.94 9.62
N ALA A 3 -13.55 -13.48 8.94
CA ALA A 3 -14.36 -14.58 9.45
C ALA A 3 -13.69 -15.95 9.22
N SER A 4 -13.10 -16.17 8.03
CA SER A 4 -12.53 -17.47 7.64
C SER A 4 -11.03 -17.58 7.79
N GLY A 5 -10.31 -16.46 7.98
CA GLY A 5 -8.85 -16.43 7.98
C GLY A 5 -8.21 -16.62 6.59
N LYS A 6 -9.01 -16.83 5.53
CA LYS A 6 -8.49 -16.98 4.16
C LYS A 6 -7.84 -15.69 3.68
N GLU A 7 -6.68 -15.77 3.06
CA GLU A 7 -6.03 -14.62 2.42
C GLU A 7 -6.94 -14.00 1.34
N LYS A 8 -7.10 -12.67 1.34
CA LYS A 8 -7.82 -11.94 0.27
C LYS A 8 -6.89 -11.60 -0.89
N TRP A 9 -5.69 -11.12 -0.56
CA TRP A 9 -4.63 -10.75 -1.48
C TRP A 9 -3.31 -10.70 -0.70
N HIS A 10 -2.20 -10.76 -1.44
CA HIS A 10 -0.84 -10.61 -0.95
C HIS A 10 -0.10 -9.62 -1.85
N TYR A 11 0.77 -8.80 -1.27
CA TYR A 11 1.66 -7.91 -2.01
C TYR A 11 3.07 -8.02 -1.45
N ASP A 12 4.02 -8.38 -2.32
CA ASP A 12 5.45 -8.40 -2.01
C ASP A 12 6.11 -7.18 -2.69
N PRO A 13 6.74 -6.25 -1.93
CA PRO A 13 7.46 -5.13 -2.52
C PRO A 13 8.79 -5.52 -3.19
N GLU A 14 9.16 -6.80 -3.15
CA GLU A 14 10.39 -7.38 -3.70
C GLU A 14 11.66 -6.68 -3.18
N LEU A 15 11.67 -6.34 -1.89
CA LEU A 15 12.81 -5.69 -1.23
C LEU A 15 14.09 -6.51 -1.45
N LYS A 16 15.11 -5.88 -2.03
CA LYS A 16 16.46 -6.45 -2.08
C LYS A 16 17.18 -6.12 -0.79
N THR A 17 17.56 -7.15 -0.04
CA THR A 17 18.26 -7.00 1.24
C THR A 17 19.63 -6.35 1.05
N ASN A 18 19.96 -5.40 1.91
CA ASN A 18 21.27 -4.75 1.95
C ASN A 18 21.80 -4.84 3.38
N GLU A 19 23.07 -5.22 3.53
CA GLU A 19 23.73 -5.35 4.85
C GLU A 19 23.74 -4.02 5.63
N SER A 20 23.65 -2.90 4.94
CA SER A 20 23.55 -1.57 5.54
C SER A 20 22.19 -1.28 6.17
N PHE A 21 21.14 -2.07 5.90
CA PHE A 21 19.82 -1.84 6.47
C PHE A 21 19.84 -2.06 7.99
N GLN A 22 19.87 -0.96 8.72
CA GLN A 22 19.72 -0.94 10.16
C GLN A 22 18.22 -0.93 10.51
N HIS A 23 17.84 -1.57 11.63
CA HIS A 23 16.46 -1.55 12.13
C HIS A 23 15.41 -2.08 11.12
N VAL A 24 15.59 -3.32 10.63
CA VAL A 24 14.67 -4.02 9.70
C VAL A 24 13.29 -4.37 10.28
N THR A 25 12.84 -3.65 11.31
CA THR A 25 11.53 -3.78 11.94
C THR A 25 10.49 -2.97 11.18
N CYS A 26 9.44 -3.61 10.68
CA CYS A 26 8.25 -2.93 10.19
C CYS A 26 7.34 -2.56 11.38
N ARG A 27 6.95 -1.28 11.50
CA ARG A 27 6.01 -0.80 12.53
C ARG A 27 4.55 -0.88 12.10
N GLY A 28 4.28 -1.56 10.99
CA GLY A 28 2.95 -1.73 10.43
C GLY A 28 2.69 -0.83 9.21
N VAL A 29 1.43 -0.78 8.83
CA VAL A 29 0.90 -0.05 7.67
C VAL A 29 -0.16 0.95 8.11
N SER A 30 -0.49 1.90 7.23
CA SER A 30 -1.59 2.85 7.45
C SER A 30 -2.73 2.60 6.46
N TYR A 31 -3.95 2.96 6.83
CA TYR A 31 -5.11 2.94 5.94
C TYR A 31 -5.56 4.38 5.63
N HIS A 32 -5.97 4.62 4.39
CA HIS A 32 -6.61 5.86 3.99
C HIS A 32 -7.77 5.60 3.03
N GLU A 33 -8.86 6.33 3.24
CA GLU A 33 -10.03 6.33 2.37
C GLU A 33 -10.29 7.74 1.87
N ALA A 34 -10.15 7.91 0.55
CA ALA A 34 -10.42 9.14 -0.15
C ALA A 34 -11.93 9.39 -0.22
N LYS A 35 -12.30 10.67 -0.13
CA LYS A 35 -13.68 11.11 -0.30
C LYS A 35 -13.84 11.85 -1.61
N ALA A 36 -14.98 11.65 -2.27
CA ALA A 36 -15.26 12.22 -3.58
C ALA A 36 -15.22 13.76 -3.59
N GLU A 37 -15.45 14.41 -2.45
CA GLU A 37 -15.43 15.87 -2.32
C GLU A 37 -14.00 16.45 -2.33
N THR A 38 -12.99 15.63 -2.03
CA THR A 38 -11.61 16.09 -1.81
C THR A 38 -10.57 15.42 -2.70
N ALA A 39 -10.92 14.33 -3.39
CA ALA A 39 -9.99 13.57 -4.24
C ALA A 39 -10.32 13.75 -5.73
N SER A 40 -9.31 13.61 -6.59
CA SER A 40 -9.55 13.65 -8.04
C SER A 40 -10.38 12.45 -8.50
N PRO A 41 -11.10 12.57 -9.63
CA PRO A 41 -11.82 11.44 -10.22
C PRO A 41 -10.93 10.23 -10.51
N GLU A 42 -9.66 10.42 -10.91
CA GLU A 42 -8.77 9.28 -11.16
C GLU A 42 -8.47 8.52 -9.87
N VAL A 43 -8.20 9.24 -8.78
CA VAL A 43 -7.96 8.64 -7.46
C VAL A 43 -9.18 7.85 -6.98
N MET A 44 -10.38 8.40 -7.19
CA MET A 44 -11.63 7.74 -6.83
C MET A 44 -11.91 6.48 -7.67
N ALA A 45 -11.50 6.47 -8.94
CA ALA A 45 -11.68 5.34 -9.84
C ALA A 45 -10.65 4.21 -9.62
N ASP A 46 -9.40 4.58 -9.30
CA ASP A 46 -8.29 3.63 -9.15
C ASP A 46 -8.14 3.11 -7.72
N CYS A 47 -8.00 4.01 -6.74
CA CYS A 47 -7.56 3.66 -5.39
C CYS A 47 -8.24 4.48 -4.27
N PRO A 48 -9.58 4.47 -4.18
CA PRO A 48 -10.30 5.24 -3.17
C PRO A 48 -9.97 4.74 -1.76
N ARG A 49 -9.81 3.43 -1.56
CA ARG A 49 -9.40 2.82 -0.29
C ARG A 49 -8.03 2.17 -0.46
N ARG A 50 -7.06 2.60 0.35
CA ARG A 50 -5.67 2.17 0.18
C ARG A 50 -4.95 1.89 1.48
N ILE A 51 -4.03 0.94 1.41
CA ILE A 51 -3.03 0.64 2.42
C ILE A 51 -1.73 1.32 2.02
N ILE A 52 -1.09 2.02 2.95
CA ILE A 52 0.20 2.69 2.76
C ILE A 52 1.28 1.87 3.45
N LEU A 53 2.26 1.42 2.67
CA LEU A 53 3.35 0.54 3.08
C LEU A 53 4.70 1.28 2.92
N PRO A 54 5.39 1.61 4.02
CA PRO A 54 6.79 2.01 3.97
C PRO A 54 7.68 0.78 3.79
N VAL A 55 8.65 0.87 2.88
CA VAL A 55 9.64 -0.18 2.62
C VAL A 55 11.02 0.28 3.09
N ASN A 56 11.83 -0.66 3.59
CA ASN A 56 13.16 -0.37 4.15
C ASN A 56 14.16 0.28 3.19
N ASP A 57 13.95 0.15 1.88
CA ASP A 57 14.75 0.83 0.85
C ASP A 57 14.29 2.28 0.58
N GLY A 58 13.38 2.81 1.40
CA GLY A 58 12.90 4.18 1.33
C GLY A 58 11.69 4.40 0.42
N ARG A 59 11.21 3.36 -0.27
CA ARG A 59 9.97 3.46 -1.06
C ARG A 59 8.75 3.62 -0.13
N LEU A 60 7.82 4.48 -0.56
CA LEU A 60 6.48 4.55 0.01
C LEU A 60 5.50 4.06 -1.05
N ILE A 61 4.76 3.00 -0.73
CA ILE A 61 3.88 2.31 -1.67
C ILE A 61 2.43 2.47 -1.21
N ALA A 62 1.53 2.73 -2.16
CA ALA A 62 0.08 2.66 -1.92
C ALA A 62 -0.52 1.46 -2.66
N ILE A 63 -1.31 0.67 -1.95
CA ILE A 63 -1.92 -0.57 -2.42
C ILE A 63 -3.44 -0.44 -2.29
N ASN A 64 -4.19 -0.76 -3.32
CA ASN A 64 -5.65 -0.81 -3.28
C ASN A 64 -6.10 -1.88 -2.28
N ALA A 65 -6.85 -1.46 -1.26
CA ALA A 65 -7.22 -2.30 -0.13
C ALA A 65 -8.15 -3.46 -0.51
N GLU A 66 -8.84 -3.39 -1.66
CA GLU A 66 -9.75 -4.44 -2.11
C GLU A 66 -9.08 -5.55 -2.90
N ASN A 67 -8.10 -5.22 -3.74
CA ASN A 67 -7.55 -6.16 -4.71
C ASN A 67 -6.03 -6.37 -4.62
N GLY A 68 -5.33 -5.63 -3.74
CA GLY A 68 -3.89 -5.79 -3.54
C GLY A 68 -3.00 -5.22 -4.66
N LYS A 69 -3.57 -4.54 -5.66
CA LYS A 69 -2.80 -3.90 -6.74
C LYS A 69 -2.22 -2.57 -6.28
N LEU A 70 -1.14 -2.13 -6.92
CA LEU A 70 -0.61 -0.78 -6.73
C LEU A 70 -1.64 0.27 -7.14
N CYS A 71 -1.72 1.35 -6.36
CA CYS A 71 -2.44 2.55 -6.79
C CYS A 71 -1.59 3.26 -7.86
N GLU A 72 -2.10 3.33 -9.09
CA GLU A 72 -1.46 4.01 -10.22
C GLU A 72 -1.42 5.53 -10.01
N THR A 73 -2.36 6.06 -9.23
CA THR A 73 -2.49 7.50 -8.95
C THR A 73 -1.72 7.96 -7.72
N PHE A 74 -0.76 7.17 -7.20
CA PHE A 74 0.01 7.51 -6.01
C PHE A 74 1.48 7.78 -6.31
N ALA A 75 1.98 8.92 -5.83
CA ALA A 75 3.33 9.43 -6.10
C ALA A 75 3.62 9.55 -7.60
N ASN A 76 4.90 9.75 -7.94
CA ASN A 76 5.38 9.63 -9.31
C ASN A 76 6.07 8.27 -9.40
N LYS A 77 5.58 7.39 -10.27
CA LYS A 77 6.24 6.10 -10.55
C LYS A 77 7.69 6.28 -10.95
#